data_AF-A0A0V0W8L2-F1
#
_entry.id   AF-A0A0V0W8L2-F1
#
_cell.length_a   1.000
_cell.length_b   1.000
_cell.length_c   1.000
_cell.angle_alpha   90.00
_cell.angle_beta   90.00
_cell.angle_gamma   90.00
#
_symmetry.space_group_name_H-M   'P 1'
#
loop_
_entity.id
_entity.type
_entity.pdbx_description
1 polymer ?
#
loop_
_entity_poly.entity_id
_entity_poly.type
_entity_poly.pdbx_seq_one_letter_code
_entity_poly.pdbx_strand_id
1 'polypeptide(L)'
;MRVCSIAQLANCPLSVTSVMSKSTAKKIASARQVVFGETTSAALGADGSRIYDSNFKNASAFVTSPPIRPESSLRSKFINRLACDELQMVNSGHCAFTSQQKNVGLNDFSRIPCGVLGAEERMMIVWQNAVNTGKMDLMRFVAVTSSNAAKMFNIYPKKGRIAVDSDADLVIWDPTAERIISSEKHQSASDCNIFEGFRCVGIPIVTISNGNIVYENGEVTATAGSGKYISLAPFSGVVYHRVIAREKIPHHMLYDLHLESEIPKDHAHRSNTEEYHNRPMTNAGCRNLLDSTFLLSGEQVGDDKDIRRMSKRVVKPPGGESHRIWW
;
A
#
# COMPACT_ATOMS: atom_id res chain seq x y z
N MET A 1 8.19 3.92 11.11
CA MET A 1 8.56 4.24 12.50
C MET A 1 8.00 5.56 12.93
N ARG A 2 8.49 6.67 12.40
CA ARG A 2 7.97 8.00 12.72
C ARG A 2 6.43 8.08 12.62
N VAL A 3 5.87 7.60 11.51
CA VAL A 3 4.40 7.58 11.31
C VAL A 3 3.66 6.67 12.30
N CYS A 4 4.26 5.56 12.74
CA CYS A 4 3.64 4.67 13.74
C CYS A 4 3.53 5.38 15.09
N SER A 5 4.60 6.07 15.51
CA SER A 5 4.60 6.86 16.75
C SER A 5 3.60 8.01 16.69
N ILE A 6 3.54 8.73 15.56
CA ILE A 6 2.55 9.80 15.36
C ILE A 6 1.13 9.24 15.44
N ALA A 7 0.86 8.11 14.78
CA ALA A 7 -0.45 7.47 14.82
C ALA A 7 -0.85 7.03 16.24
N GLN A 8 0.09 6.49 17.01
CA GLN A 8 -0.13 6.13 18.42
C GLN A 8 -0.43 7.36 19.29
N LEU A 9 0.36 8.43 19.15
CA LEU A 9 0.15 9.69 19.88
C LEU A 9 -1.18 10.36 19.52
N ALA A 10 -1.56 10.29 18.24
CA ALA A 10 -2.83 10.82 17.76
C ALA A 10 -4.02 9.88 18.02
N ASN A 11 -3.81 8.72 18.64
CA ASN A 11 -4.79 7.63 18.77
C ASN A 11 -5.52 7.31 17.44
N CYS A 12 -4.81 7.43 16.32
CA CYS A 12 -5.38 7.32 14.99
C CYS A 12 -4.96 5.99 14.35
N PRO A 13 -5.90 5.19 13.80
CA PRO A 13 -5.54 3.98 13.07
C PRO A 13 -4.67 4.28 11.85
N LEU A 14 -3.66 3.44 11.61
CA LEU A 14 -2.75 3.60 10.50
C LEU A 14 -2.64 2.30 9.70
N SER A 15 -2.88 2.35 8.38
CA SER A 15 -2.47 1.28 7.48
C SER A 15 -1.17 1.65 6.78
N VAL A 16 -0.14 0.80 6.91
CA VAL A 16 1.12 0.93 6.19
C VAL A 16 1.09 0.02 4.97
N THR A 17 0.97 0.62 3.79
CA THR A 17 0.91 -0.09 2.51
C THR A 17 2.31 -0.41 1.98
N SER A 18 2.37 -1.35 1.02
CA SER A 18 3.58 -1.72 0.27
C SER A 18 4.79 -2.02 1.15
N VAL A 19 4.59 -2.79 2.23
CA VAL A 19 5.67 -3.21 3.12
C VAL A 19 6.57 -4.19 2.37
N MET A 20 7.79 -3.75 2.07
CA MET A 20 8.81 -4.51 1.31
C MET A 20 10.09 -4.79 2.11
N SER A 21 10.17 -4.39 3.39
CA SER A 21 11.38 -4.58 4.21
C SER A 21 11.11 -5.31 5.53
N LYS A 22 12.06 -6.16 5.94
CA LYS A 22 12.02 -6.89 7.22
C LYS A 22 11.91 -5.94 8.41
N SER A 23 12.66 -4.83 8.36
CA SER A 23 12.70 -3.85 9.44
C SER A 23 11.34 -3.17 9.61
N THR A 24 10.70 -2.73 8.52
CA THR A 24 9.35 -2.16 8.57
C THR A 24 8.34 -3.17 9.07
N ALA A 25 8.38 -4.42 8.57
CA ALA A 25 7.47 -5.47 9.01
C ALA A 25 7.61 -5.80 10.51
N LYS A 26 8.84 -5.85 11.06
CA LYS A 26 9.10 -6.03 12.50
C LYS A 26 8.50 -4.90 13.34
N LYS A 27 8.59 -3.69 12.81
CA LYS A 27 8.14 -2.46 13.48
C LYS A 27 6.63 -2.29 13.48
N ILE A 28 5.97 -2.74 12.41
CA ILE A 28 4.51 -2.87 12.38
C ILE A 28 4.07 -3.92 13.41
N ALA A 29 4.74 -5.07 13.47
CA ALA A 29 4.44 -6.12 14.44
C ALA A 29 4.52 -5.66 15.90
N SER A 30 5.45 -4.76 16.25
CA SER A 30 5.52 -4.17 17.58
C SER A 30 4.47 -3.09 17.86
N ALA A 31 3.89 -2.46 16.84
CA ALA A 31 2.97 -1.32 16.97
C ALA A 31 1.49 -1.69 16.71
N ARG A 32 1.15 -2.99 16.71
CA ARG A 32 -0.13 -3.55 16.22
C ARG A 32 -1.41 -3.11 16.92
N GLN A 33 -1.33 -2.32 17.99
CA GLN A 33 -2.51 -1.88 18.71
C GLN A 33 -3.47 -1.05 17.83
N VAL A 34 -2.91 -0.19 16.98
CA VAL A 34 -3.64 0.68 16.02
C VAL A 34 -3.02 0.69 14.62
N VAL A 35 -1.95 -0.08 14.40
CA VAL A 35 -1.21 -0.11 13.13
C VAL A 35 -1.45 -1.42 12.40
N PHE A 36 -1.84 -1.30 11.14
CA PHE A 36 -2.01 -2.38 10.18
C PHE A 36 -0.91 -2.31 9.11
N GLY A 37 -0.56 -3.46 8.55
CA GLY A 37 0.46 -3.60 7.53
C GLY A 37 -0.03 -4.44 6.36
N GLU A 38 0.26 -3.94 5.17
CA GLU A 38 -0.07 -4.59 3.91
C GLU A 38 1.23 -4.83 3.14
N THR A 39 1.43 -6.05 2.67
CA THR A 39 2.53 -6.37 1.76
C THR A 39 2.00 -6.59 0.35
N THR A 40 2.90 -6.72 -0.62
CA THR A 40 2.55 -6.88 -2.04
C THR A 40 2.82 -8.30 -2.52
N SER A 41 2.17 -8.74 -3.59
CA SER A 41 2.52 -9.99 -4.28
C SER A 41 3.99 -10.02 -4.73
N ALA A 42 4.55 -8.86 -5.10
CA ALA A 42 5.96 -8.74 -5.46
C ALA A 42 6.89 -9.12 -4.29
N ALA A 43 6.57 -8.74 -3.04
CA ALA A 43 7.34 -9.16 -1.86
C ALA A 43 7.30 -10.68 -1.61
N LEU A 44 6.23 -11.33 -2.07
CA LEU A 44 5.96 -12.74 -1.81
C LEU A 44 6.39 -13.66 -2.94
N GLY A 45 6.57 -13.16 -4.16
CA GLY A 45 6.90 -14.00 -5.32
C GLY A 45 8.09 -13.53 -6.14
N ALA A 46 8.32 -12.22 -6.25
CA ALA A 46 9.30 -11.69 -7.18
C ALA A 46 10.74 -11.90 -6.67
N ASP A 47 11.70 -11.86 -7.58
CA ASP A 47 13.12 -11.90 -7.29
C ASP A 47 13.72 -10.50 -7.46
N GLY A 48 14.04 -9.84 -6.34
CA GLY A 48 14.61 -8.49 -6.38
C GLY A 48 16.01 -8.40 -6.97
N SER A 49 16.72 -9.53 -7.16
CA SER A 49 18.04 -9.53 -7.81
C SER A 49 17.97 -9.21 -9.31
N ARG A 50 16.78 -9.38 -9.92
CA ARG A 50 16.52 -9.09 -11.35
C ARG A 50 16.72 -7.63 -11.72
N ILE A 51 16.78 -6.71 -10.75
CA ILE A 51 17.13 -5.31 -11.02
C ILE A 51 18.57 -5.14 -11.52
N TYR A 52 19.43 -6.16 -11.34
CA TYR A 52 20.81 -6.21 -11.83
C TYR A 52 20.94 -7.01 -13.15
N ASP A 53 19.84 -7.36 -13.81
CA ASP A 53 19.87 -8.00 -15.13
C ASP A 53 20.59 -7.09 -16.13
N SER A 54 21.44 -7.68 -16.98
CA SER A 54 22.20 -6.94 -17.99
C SER A 54 21.30 -6.35 -19.08
N ASN A 55 20.12 -6.94 -19.29
CA ASN A 55 19.10 -6.40 -20.17
C ASN A 55 18.26 -5.36 -19.45
N PHE A 56 18.33 -4.10 -19.92
CA PHE A 56 17.57 -2.99 -19.35
C PHE A 56 16.05 -3.23 -19.34
N LYS A 57 15.49 -3.89 -20.36
CA LYS A 57 14.05 -4.22 -20.39
C LYS A 57 13.66 -5.08 -19.19
N ASN A 58 14.49 -6.08 -18.88
CA ASN A 58 14.26 -6.98 -17.76
C ASN A 58 14.46 -6.26 -16.43
N ALA A 59 15.57 -5.54 -16.26
CA ALA A 59 15.87 -4.83 -15.02
C ALA A 59 14.84 -3.75 -14.68
N SER A 60 14.45 -2.93 -15.67
CA SER A 60 13.50 -1.84 -15.48
C SER A 60 12.10 -2.34 -15.09
N ALA A 61 11.71 -3.56 -15.51
CA ALA A 61 10.43 -4.17 -15.14
C ALA A 61 10.25 -4.32 -13.62
N PHE A 62 11.35 -4.46 -12.86
CA PHE A 62 11.33 -4.62 -11.40
C PHE A 62 11.41 -3.29 -10.62
N VAL A 63 11.51 -2.15 -11.32
CA VAL A 63 11.60 -0.82 -10.69
C VAL A 63 10.26 -0.41 -10.10
N THR A 64 10.23 -0.29 -8.77
CA THR A 64 9.08 0.13 -7.97
C THR A 64 9.53 0.79 -6.66
N SER A 65 8.59 1.44 -5.97
CA SER A 65 8.83 2.11 -4.69
C SER A 65 7.79 1.67 -3.65
N PRO A 66 8.21 1.11 -2.49
CA PRO A 66 9.59 0.73 -2.14
C PRO A 66 10.13 -0.42 -3.02
N PRO A 67 11.46 -0.52 -3.23
CA PRO A 67 12.04 -1.53 -4.12
C PRO A 67 11.87 -2.95 -3.60
N ILE A 68 11.75 -3.91 -4.53
CA ILE A 68 11.78 -5.34 -4.26
C ILE A 68 13.17 -5.69 -3.73
N ARG A 69 13.24 -6.45 -2.64
CA ARG A 69 14.52 -6.79 -2.01
C ARG A 69 15.10 -8.07 -2.61
N PRO A 70 16.42 -8.13 -2.85
CA PRO A 70 17.08 -9.33 -3.41
C PRO A 70 17.26 -10.46 -2.38
N GLU A 71 16.98 -10.22 -1.09
CA GLU A 71 17.15 -11.22 -0.03
C GLU A 71 16.14 -12.37 -0.18
N SER A 72 16.61 -13.54 -0.61
CA SER A 72 15.78 -14.74 -0.83
C SER A 72 14.98 -15.19 0.40
N SER A 73 15.55 -15.04 1.60
CA SER A 73 14.88 -15.42 2.86
C SER A 73 13.75 -14.46 3.27
N LEU A 74 13.64 -13.29 2.63
CA LEU A 74 12.64 -12.28 2.96
C LEU A 74 11.23 -12.76 2.69
N ARG A 75 11.02 -13.45 1.55
CA ARG A 75 9.75 -14.05 1.16
C ARG A 75 9.17 -14.90 2.29
N SER A 76 9.96 -15.85 2.79
CA SER A 76 9.57 -16.74 3.90
C SER A 76 9.18 -15.96 5.16
N LYS A 77 9.96 -14.93 5.51
CA LYS A 77 9.69 -14.09 6.68
C LYS A 77 8.36 -13.35 6.54
N PHE A 78 8.05 -12.81 5.37
CA PHE A 78 6.78 -12.12 5.12
C PHE A 78 5.58 -13.05 5.19
N ILE A 79 5.71 -14.25 4.62
CA ILE A 79 4.67 -15.28 4.70
C ILE A 79 4.39 -15.66 6.16
N ASN A 80 5.42 -15.89 6.96
CA ASN A 80 5.24 -16.19 8.39
C ASN A 80 4.54 -15.04 9.13
N ARG A 81 4.87 -13.78 8.79
CA ARG A 81 4.22 -12.60 9.37
C ARG A 81 2.76 -12.48 8.97
N LEU A 82 2.42 -12.82 7.73
CA LEU A 82 1.04 -12.91 7.28
C LEU A 82 0.29 -14.04 7.99
N ALA A 83 0.92 -15.21 8.16
CA ALA A 83 0.34 -16.35 8.85
C ALA A 83 0.05 -16.05 10.33
N CYS A 84 0.98 -15.41 11.03
CA CYS A 84 0.84 -14.97 12.43
C CYS A 84 0.05 -13.66 12.59
N ASP A 85 -0.60 -13.19 11.52
CA ASP A 85 -1.38 -11.96 11.50
C ASP A 85 -0.61 -10.65 11.77
N GLU A 86 0.72 -10.68 11.89
CA GLU A 86 1.55 -9.49 12.05
C GLU A 86 1.43 -8.52 10.86
N LEU A 87 1.19 -9.06 9.67
CA LEU A 87 0.71 -8.34 8.49
C LEU A 87 -0.70 -8.85 8.16
N GLN A 88 -1.61 -7.96 7.79
CA GLN A 88 -3.04 -8.30 7.69
C GLN A 88 -3.48 -8.60 6.26
N MET A 89 -2.84 -7.98 5.25
CA MET A 89 -3.32 -8.05 3.88
C MET A 89 -2.18 -8.18 2.86
N VAL A 90 -2.50 -8.84 1.75
CA VAL A 90 -1.69 -8.85 0.54
C VAL A 90 -2.41 -8.09 -0.56
N ASN A 91 -1.83 -6.98 -0.99
CA ASN A 91 -2.26 -6.22 -2.16
C ASN A 91 -1.38 -6.59 -3.39
N SER A 92 -1.79 -6.15 -4.58
CA SER A 92 -0.99 -6.37 -5.79
C SER A 92 0.07 -5.30 -5.99
N GLY A 93 -0.16 -4.08 -5.48
CA GLY A 93 0.64 -2.91 -5.84
C GLY A 93 0.60 -2.59 -7.34
N HIS A 94 -0.44 -3.05 -8.05
CA HIS A 94 -0.50 -3.02 -9.51
C HIS A 94 -0.45 -1.58 -10.05
N CYS A 95 0.62 -1.29 -10.77
CA CYS A 95 0.86 -0.07 -11.52
C CYS A 95 1.74 -0.45 -12.71
N ALA A 96 1.11 -0.96 -13.77
CA ALA A 96 1.80 -1.56 -14.89
C ALA A 96 2.22 -0.52 -15.93
N PHE A 97 3.46 -0.64 -16.41
CA PHE A 97 4.00 0.14 -17.52
C PHE A 97 4.56 -0.80 -18.57
N THR A 98 4.49 -0.41 -19.84
CA THR A 98 5.16 -1.14 -20.92
C THR A 98 6.67 -0.90 -20.88
N SER A 99 7.44 -1.79 -21.49
CA SER A 99 8.89 -1.63 -21.67
C SER A 99 9.23 -0.32 -22.37
N GLN A 100 8.43 0.09 -23.36
CA GLN A 100 8.58 1.37 -24.05
C GLN A 100 8.42 2.56 -23.10
N GLN A 101 7.42 2.55 -22.22
CA GLN A 101 7.24 3.59 -21.21
C GLN A 101 8.40 3.61 -20.21
N LYS A 102 8.93 2.44 -19.84
CA LYS A 102 10.09 2.34 -18.95
C LYS A 102 11.40 2.83 -19.58
N ASN A 103 11.51 2.79 -20.91
CA ASN A 103 12.70 3.19 -21.66
C ASN A 103 13.06 4.68 -21.52
N VAL A 104 12.13 5.53 -21.05
CA VAL A 104 12.40 6.96 -20.75
C VAL A 104 13.53 7.12 -19.72
N GLY A 105 13.76 6.12 -18.86
CA GLY A 105 14.82 6.12 -17.87
C GLY A 105 16.06 5.29 -18.22
N LEU A 106 16.28 4.96 -19.50
CA LEU A 106 17.45 4.16 -19.95
C LEU A 106 18.79 4.71 -19.42
N ASN A 107 18.96 6.04 -19.47
CA ASN A 107 20.18 6.72 -19.04
C ASN A 107 20.05 7.37 -17.64
N ASP A 108 18.89 7.25 -16.99
CA ASP A 108 18.62 7.85 -15.69
C ASP A 108 17.51 7.08 -14.98
N PHE A 109 17.88 6.28 -13.97
CA PHE A 109 16.94 5.43 -13.25
C PHE A 109 15.82 6.22 -12.55
N SER A 110 16.07 7.49 -12.20
CA SER A 110 15.09 8.34 -11.52
C SER A 110 13.91 8.70 -12.42
N ARG A 111 14.08 8.56 -13.74
CA ARG A 111 13.05 8.81 -14.75
C ARG A 111 12.28 7.55 -15.14
N ILE A 112 12.67 6.37 -14.64
CA ILE A 112 11.90 5.14 -14.88
C ILE A 112 10.58 5.24 -14.11
N PRO A 113 9.42 5.12 -14.79
CA PRO A 113 8.14 5.07 -14.10
C PRO A 113 8.10 3.88 -13.13
N CYS A 114 7.89 4.20 -11.86
CA CYS A 114 7.89 3.26 -10.76
C CYS A 114 6.56 2.53 -10.69
N GLY A 115 6.61 1.20 -10.83
CA GLY A 115 5.41 0.39 -10.82
C GLY A 115 5.67 -1.01 -11.38
N VAL A 116 4.93 -1.97 -10.84
CA VAL A 116 4.95 -3.37 -11.24
C VAL A 116 3.52 -3.87 -11.41
N LEU A 117 3.35 -4.92 -12.22
CA LEU A 117 2.07 -5.63 -12.29
C LEU A 117 1.88 -6.58 -11.11
N GLY A 118 0.74 -7.26 -11.05
CA GLY A 118 0.46 -8.21 -9.97
C GLY A 118 -1.03 -8.40 -9.64
N ALA A 119 -1.95 -7.74 -10.35
CA ALA A 119 -3.39 -7.84 -10.07
C ALA A 119 -3.92 -9.25 -10.33
N GLU A 120 -3.55 -9.83 -11.46
CA GLU A 120 -3.91 -11.20 -11.87
C GLU A 120 -3.17 -12.24 -11.01
N GLU A 121 -1.88 -12.03 -10.77
CA GLU A 121 -0.99 -13.03 -10.19
C GLU A 121 -1.10 -13.15 -8.68
N ARG A 122 -1.61 -12.12 -8.00
CA ARG A 122 -1.57 -11.99 -6.53
C ARG A 122 -2.04 -13.25 -5.81
N MET A 123 -3.21 -13.78 -6.16
CA MET A 123 -3.76 -14.94 -5.45
C MET A 123 -2.96 -16.20 -5.71
N MET A 124 -2.51 -16.44 -6.96
CA MET A 124 -1.69 -17.60 -7.32
C MET A 124 -0.33 -17.56 -6.61
N ILE A 125 0.30 -16.39 -6.55
CA ILE A 125 1.58 -16.19 -5.87
C ILE A 125 1.46 -16.43 -4.36
N VAL A 126 0.40 -15.94 -3.72
CA VAL A 126 0.17 -16.19 -2.28
C VAL A 126 -0.10 -17.67 -2.05
N TRP A 127 -0.95 -18.30 -2.86
CA TRP A 127 -1.27 -19.71 -2.74
C TRP A 127 -0.03 -20.59 -2.90
N GLN A 128 0.71 -20.44 -4.00
CA GLN A 128 1.88 -21.25 -4.29
C GLN A 128 2.98 -21.09 -3.22
N ASN A 129 3.24 -19.86 -2.77
CA ASN A 129 4.35 -19.64 -1.83
C ASN A 129 3.97 -19.88 -0.37
N ALA A 130 2.69 -19.73 0.02
CA ALA A 130 2.26 -19.83 1.41
C ALA A 130 1.44 -21.09 1.71
N VAL A 131 0.42 -21.39 0.90
CA VAL A 131 -0.49 -22.53 1.14
C VAL A 131 0.19 -23.84 0.78
N ASN A 132 0.72 -23.96 -0.44
CA ASN A 132 1.38 -25.19 -0.89
C ASN A 132 2.65 -25.52 -0.10
N THR A 133 3.24 -24.54 0.60
CA THR A 133 4.41 -24.75 1.47
C THR A 133 4.04 -25.08 2.92
N GLY A 134 2.75 -25.16 3.25
CA GLY A 134 2.26 -25.46 4.60
C GLY A 134 2.42 -24.32 5.61
N LYS A 135 2.83 -23.12 5.18
CA LYS A 135 3.02 -21.96 6.07
C LYS A 135 1.72 -21.23 6.39
N MET A 136 0.69 -21.42 5.57
CA MET A 136 -0.59 -20.74 5.71
C MET A 136 -1.71 -21.72 5.36
N ASP A 137 -2.73 -21.80 6.21
CA ASP A 137 -3.93 -22.59 5.91
C ASP A 137 -4.87 -21.83 4.94
N LEU A 138 -5.90 -22.54 4.45
CA LEU A 138 -6.88 -22.01 3.50
C LEU A 138 -7.68 -20.83 4.08
N MET A 139 -8.01 -20.88 5.37
CA MET A 139 -8.81 -19.85 6.02
C MET A 139 -8.02 -18.54 6.13
N ARG A 140 -6.72 -18.66 6.43
CA ARG A 140 -5.80 -17.54 6.49
C ARG A 140 -5.51 -16.98 5.10
N PHE A 141 -5.41 -17.83 4.07
CA PHE A 141 -5.34 -17.39 2.68
C PHE A 141 -6.55 -16.51 2.30
N VAL A 142 -7.77 -16.97 2.61
CA VAL A 142 -9.01 -16.18 2.40
C VAL A 142 -8.95 -14.86 3.19
N ALA A 143 -8.51 -14.91 4.45
CA ALA A 143 -8.42 -13.73 5.30
C ALA A 143 -7.49 -12.65 4.71
N VAL A 144 -6.26 -13.00 4.33
CA VAL A 144 -5.26 -12.02 3.85
C VAL A 144 -5.51 -11.54 2.42
N THR A 145 -6.33 -12.26 1.64
CA THR A 145 -6.65 -11.91 0.25
C THR A 145 -7.99 -11.22 0.07
N SER A 146 -8.93 -11.35 1.03
CA SER A 146 -10.29 -10.78 0.93
C SER A 146 -10.88 -10.31 2.27
N SER A 147 -11.09 -11.21 3.25
CA SER A 147 -11.93 -10.90 4.42
C SER A 147 -11.37 -9.77 5.29
N ASN A 148 -10.04 -9.69 5.46
CA ASN A 148 -9.42 -8.63 6.25
C ASN A 148 -9.61 -7.27 5.57
N ALA A 149 -9.50 -7.20 4.24
CA ALA A 149 -9.77 -5.98 3.48
C ALA A 149 -11.23 -5.56 3.63
N ALA A 150 -12.18 -6.49 3.47
CA ALA A 150 -13.59 -6.18 3.63
C ALA A 150 -13.92 -5.65 5.04
N LYS A 151 -13.30 -6.21 6.08
CA LYS A 151 -13.46 -5.73 7.46
C LYS A 151 -12.84 -4.34 7.65
N MET A 152 -11.60 -4.13 7.20
CA MET A 152 -10.90 -2.86 7.36
C MET A 152 -11.59 -1.72 6.62
N PHE A 153 -12.08 -1.98 5.41
CA PHE A 153 -12.81 -1.01 4.58
C PHE A 153 -14.31 -0.96 4.84
N ASN A 154 -14.79 -1.59 5.92
CA ASN A 154 -16.17 -1.50 6.41
C ASN A 154 -17.26 -2.00 5.43
N ILE A 155 -16.96 -3.07 4.70
CA ILE A 155 -17.87 -3.71 3.72
C ILE A 155 -18.07 -5.21 3.98
N TYR A 156 -17.72 -5.67 5.18
CA TYR A 156 -17.97 -7.03 5.64
C TYR A 156 -19.34 -7.12 6.34
N PRO A 157 -20.16 -8.17 6.13
CA PRO A 157 -19.90 -9.37 5.33
C PRO A 157 -20.27 -9.25 3.85
N LYS A 158 -20.79 -8.10 3.38
CA LYS A 158 -21.20 -7.89 1.98
C LYS A 158 -20.13 -8.35 0.97
N LYS A 159 -18.85 -8.12 1.26
CA LYS A 159 -17.70 -8.69 0.55
C LYS A 159 -16.85 -9.56 1.48
N GLY A 160 -16.08 -10.47 0.88
CA GLY A 160 -15.04 -11.24 1.59
C GLY A 160 -15.59 -12.34 2.51
N ARG A 161 -16.84 -12.77 2.32
CA ARG A 161 -17.46 -13.93 2.98
C ARG A 161 -18.43 -14.62 2.02
N ILE A 162 -18.47 -15.95 2.07
CA ILE A 162 -19.56 -16.73 1.47
C ILE A 162 -20.60 -16.93 2.57
N ALA A 163 -21.73 -16.22 2.45
CA ALA A 163 -22.86 -16.32 3.34
C ALA A 163 -24.12 -15.79 2.63
N VAL A 164 -25.29 -16.16 3.14
CA VAL A 164 -26.56 -15.53 2.74
C VAL A 164 -26.43 -14.01 2.88
N ASP A 165 -27.01 -13.27 1.93
CA ASP A 165 -26.97 -11.80 1.81
C ASP A 165 -25.60 -11.17 1.50
N SER A 166 -24.55 -11.97 1.32
CA SER A 166 -23.26 -11.47 0.79
C SER A 166 -23.32 -11.40 -0.74
N ASP A 167 -22.57 -10.46 -1.33
CA ASP A 167 -22.52 -10.35 -2.79
C ASP A 167 -21.91 -11.62 -3.38
N ALA A 168 -22.45 -12.08 -4.51
CA ALA A 168 -21.97 -13.27 -5.22
C ALA A 168 -20.69 -12.98 -6.02
N ASP A 169 -19.62 -12.62 -5.29
CA ASP A 169 -18.26 -12.48 -5.78
C ASP A 169 -17.45 -13.70 -5.32
N LEU A 170 -17.35 -14.69 -6.21
CA LEU A 170 -16.83 -16.02 -5.89
C LEU A 170 -15.71 -16.40 -6.85
N VAL A 171 -14.78 -17.22 -6.38
CA VAL A 171 -13.75 -17.83 -7.21
C VAL A 171 -13.83 -19.34 -7.01
N ILE A 172 -14.03 -20.08 -8.10
CA ILE A 172 -13.82 -21.52 -8.10
C ILE A 172 -12.33 -21.73 -8.32
N TRP A 173 -11.68 -22.29 -7.30
CA TRP A 173 -10.25 -22.46 -7.23
C TRP A 173 -9.89 -23.93 -7.34
N ASP A 174 -9.08 -24.29 -8.33
CA ASP A 174 -8.53 -25.64 -8.44
C ASP A 174 -7.15 -25.68 -7.77
N PRO A 175 -6.99 -26.39 -6.64
CA PRO A 175 -5.74 -26.46 -5.90
C PRO A 175 -4.65 -27.31 -6.59
N THR A 176 -5.00 -28.06 -7.63
CA THR A 176 -4.12 -29.01 -8.33
C THR A 176 -3.73 -28.54 -9.73
N ALA A 177 -4.57 -27.71 -10.37
CA ALA A 177 -4.26 -27.15 -11.67
C ALA A 177 -3.03 -26.25 -11.62
N GLU A 178 -2.27 -26.25 -12.72
CA GLU A 178 -0.99 -25.58 -12.83
C GLU A 178 -1.01 -24.51 -13.91
N ARG A 179 -0.29 -23.41 -13.65
CA ARG A 179 -0.01 -22.36 -14.63
C ARG A 179 1.43 -21.87 -14.46
N ILE A 180 2.14 -21.76 -15.58
CA ILE A 180 3.39 -21.01 -15.65
C ILE A 180 3.04 -19.59 -16.06
N ILE A 181 3.40 -18.60 -15.24
CA ILE A 181 3.13 -17.20 -15.52
C ILE A 181 4.00 -16.73 -16.69
N SER A 182 3.37 -16.05 -17.66
CA SER A 182 4.07 -15.42 -18.78
C SER A 182 3.35 -14.15 -19.22
N SER A 183 4.11 -13.12 -19.62
CA SER A 183 3.57 -11.90 -20.21
C SER A 183 2.85 -12.14 -21.55
N GLU A 184 3.11 -13.26 -22.23
CA GLU A 184 2.39 -13.58 -23.47
C GLU A 184 0.93 -14.00 -23.24
N LYS A 185 0.61 -14.50 -22.03
CA LYS A 185 -0.69 -15.11 -21.71
C LYS A 185 -1.48 -14.37 -20.63
N HIS A 186 -0.89 -13.37 -19.98
CA HIS A 186 -1.58 -12.60 -18.96
C HIS A 186 -2.60 -11.63 -19.58
N GLN A 187 -3.50 -11.11 -18.75
CA GLN A 187 -4.55 -10.18 -19.17
C GLN A 187 -4.11 -8.71 -19.12
N SER A 188 -2.91 -8.44 -18.59
CA SER A 188 -2.35 -7.09 -18.49
C SER A 188 -1.95 -6.56 -19.87
N ALA A 189 -2.06 -5.24 -20.06
CA ALA A 189 -1.60 -4.57 -21.29
C ALA A 189 -0.06 -4.35 -21.32
N SER A 190 0.63 -4.61 -20.21
CA SER A 190 2.10 -4.48 -20.13
C SER A 190 2.79 -5.69 -20.77
N ASP A 191 3.82 -5.48 -21.56
CA ASP A 191 4.59 -6.54 -22.24
C ASP A 191 5.64 -7.24 -21.36
N CYS A 192 5.64 -6.96 -20.05
CA CYS A 192 6.59 -7.51 -19.09
C CYS A 192 5.86 -8.10 -17.87
N ASN A 193 6.39 -9.18 -17.28
CA ASN A 193 5.89 -9.76 -16.04
C ASN A 193 7.03 -10.00 -15.03
N ILE A 194 6.88 -9.51 -13.79
CA ILE A 194 7.89 -9.71 -12.74
C ILE A 194 7.91 -11.15 -12.18
N PHE A 195 6.94 -11.97 -12.59
CA PHE A 195 6.83 -13.39 -12.26
C PHE A 195 7.01 -14.28 -13.51
N GLU A 196 7.69 -13.79 -14.57
CA GLU A 196 7.93 -14.56 -15.79
C GLU A 196 8.56 -15.93 -15.49
N GLY A 197 7.97 -16.99 -16.03
CA GLY A 197 8.39 -18.38 -15.83
C GLY A 197 8.05 -18.95 -14.45
N PHE A 198 7.37 -18.20 -13.58
CA PHE A 198 7.02 -18.68 -12.24
C PHE A 198 5.90 -19.71 -12.32
N ARG A 199 6.17 -20.92 -11.84
CA ARG A 199 5.21 -22.03 -11.78
C ARG A 199 4.31 -21.90 -10.56
N CYS A 200 3.01 -21.80 -10.79
CA CYS A 200 1.97 -21.77 -9.76
C CYS A 200 1.08 -23.02 -9.88
N VAL A 201 0.92 -23.73 -8.76
CA VAL A 201 -0.06 -24.80 -8.59
C VAL A 201 -1.16 -24.28 -7.66
N GLY A 202 -2.42 -24.40 -8.04
CA GLY A 202 -3.50 -23.65 -7.41
C GLY A 202 -3.83 -22.40 -8.22
N ILE A 203 -4.90 -22.46 -9.02
CA ILE A 203 -5.29 -21.37 -9.92
C ILE A 203 -6.81 -21.16 -9.93
N PRO A 204 -7.28 -19.94 -10.28
CA PRO A 204 -8.71 -19.73 -10.51
C PRO A 204 -9.12 -20.40 -11.82
N ILE A 205 -10.18 -21.21 -11.79
CA ILE A 205 -10.78 -21.82 -13.00
C ILE A 205 -12.04 -21.08 -13.44
N VAL A 206 -12.80 -20.53 -12.48
CA VAL A 206 -13.99 -19.70 -12.73
C VAL A 206 -13.97 -18.52 -11.76
N THR A 207 -14.28 -17.32 -12.25
CA THR A 207 -14.56 -16.15 -11.41
C THR A 207 -15.98 -15.67 -11.67
N ILE A 208 -16.73 -15.50 -10.59
CA ILE A 208 -18.09 -14.97 -10.57
C ILE A 208 -18.03 -13.59 -9.92
N SER A 209 -18.60 -12.59 -10.56
CA SER A 209 -18.69 -11.22 -10.06
C SER A 209 -20.13 -10.75 -10.12
N ASN A 210 -20.67 -10.31 -8.98
CA ASN A 210 -22.06 -9.90 -8.83
C ASN A 210 -23.04 -10.94 -9.42
N GLY A 211 -22.76 -12.23 -9.20
CA GLY A 211 -23.58 -13.36 -9.66
C GLY A 211 -23.42 -13.78 -11.12
N ASN A 212 -22.52 -13.15 -11.88
CA ASN A 212 -22.26 -13.48 -13.29
C ASN A 212 -20.89 -14.12 -13.45
N ILE A 213 -20.79 -15.17 -14.26
CA ILE A 213 -19.49 -15.74 -14.66
C ILE A 213 -18.80 -14.70 -15.57
N VAL A 214 -17.64 -14.21 -15.12
CA VAL A 214 -16.85 -13.18 -15.83
C VAL A 214 -15.49 -13.69 -16.29
N TYR A 215 -15.10 -14.87 -15.84
CA TYR A 215 -13.91 -15.58 -16.26
C TYR A 215 -14.16 -17.07 -16.16
N GLU A 216 -13.81 -17.82 -17.20
CA GLU A 216 -13.89 -19.27 -17.22
C GLU A 216 -12.85 -19.83 -18.21
N ASN A 217 -12.15 -20.88 -17.82
CA ASN A 217 -11.21 -21.63 -18.69
C ASN A 217 -10.16 -20.78 -19.41
N GLY A 218 -9.71 -19.68 -18.81
CA GLY A 218 -8.70 -18.80 -19.41
C GLY A 218 -9.26 -17.59 -20.16
N GLU A 219 -10.56 -17.55 -20.39
CA GLU A 219 -11.22 -16.46 -21.13
C GLU A 219 -11.93 -15.50 -20.20
N VAL A 220 -11.79 -14.20 -20.47
CA VAL A 220 -12.47 -13.12 -19.75
C VAL A 220 -13.71 -12.71 -20.55
N THR A 221 -14.89 -12.88 -19.96
CA THR A 221 -16.19 -12.52 -20.56
C THR A 221 -16.81 -11.27 -19.91
N ALA A 222 -16.06 -10.58 -19.06
CA ALA A 222 -16.50 -9.38 -18.37
C ALA A 222 -16.84 -8.24 -19.34
N THR A 223 -18.02 -7.64 -19.17
CA THR A 223 -18.42 -6.43 -19.92
C THR A 223 -17.93 -5.16 -19.22
N ALA A 224 -17.36 -4.23 -19.98
CA ALA A 224 -16.95 -2.93 -19.47
C ALA A 224 -18.14 -2.18 -18.83
N GLY A 225 -17.94 -1.61 -17.64
CA GLY A 225 -18.99 -0.92 -16.89
C GLY A 225 -19.91 -1.81 -16.03
N SER A 226 -19.71 -3.13 -16.04
CA SER A 226 -20.47 -4.05 -15.18
C SER A 226 -20.14 -3.91 -13.67
N GLY A 227 -18.93 -3.46 -13.35
CA GLY A 227 -18.51 -3.16 -11.97
C GLY A 227 -19.23 -1.93 -11.39
N LYS A 228 -19.54 -1.98 -10.09
CA LYS A 228 -20.21 -0.89 -9.37
C LYS A 228 -19.30 -0.31 -8.28
N TYR A 229 -19.37 1.01 -8.12
CA TYR A 229 -18.75 1.68 -6.98
C TYR A 229 -19.40 1.21 -5.67
N ILE A 230 -18.56 0.96 -4.65
CA ILE A 230 -19.00 0.59 -3.31
C ILE A 230 -18.65 1.75 -2.38
N SER A 231 -19.66 2.41 -1.84
CA SER A 231 -19.47 3.44 -0.82
C SER A 231 -18.97 2.81 0.47
N LEU A 232 -17.91 3.37 1.05
CA LEU A 232 -17.30 2.88 2.28
C LEU A 232 -17.78 3.76 3.44
N ALA A 233 -18.54 3.18 4.36
CA ALA A 233 -18.93 3.90 5.57
C ALA A 233 -17.70 4.13 6.48
N PRO A 234 -17.54 5.33 7.07
CA PRO A 234 -16.44 5.60 7.99
C PRO A 234 -16.55 4.74 9.27
N PHE A 235 -15.51 4.77 10.09
CA PHE A 235 -15.48 4.13 11.42
C PHE A 235 -15.75 2.62 11.41
N SER A 236 -15.01 1.85 10.58
CA SER A 236 -15.02 0.38 10.65
C SER A 236 -14.84 -0.10 12.09
N GLY A 237 -15.73 -0.96 12.57
CA GLY A 237 -15.67 -1.48 13.94
C GLY A 237 -14.36 -2.23 14.24
N VAL A 238 -13.83 -2.97 13.26
CA VAL A 238 -12.55 -3.71 13.40
C VAL A 238 -11.37 -2.76 13.60
N VAL A 239 -11.45 -1.55 13.04
CA VAL A 239 -10.38 -0.55 13.08
C VAL A 239 -10.56 0.42 14.25
N TYR A 240 -11.79 0.91 14.48
CA TYR A 240 -12.08 2.03 15.37
C TYR A 240 -12.64 1.64 16.74
N HIS A 241 -13.13 0.41 16.96
CA HIS A 241 -13.68 0.06 18.29
C HIS A 241 -12.67 0.27 19.43
N ARG A 242 -11.40 -0.11 19.21
CA ARG A 242 -10.34 0.08 20.23
C ARG A 242 -10.00 1.54 20.44
N VAL A 243 -10.01 2.34 19.38
CA VAL A 243 -9.73 3.78 19.43
C VAL A 243 -10.82 4.50 20.23
N ILE A 244 -12.08 4.26 19.88
CA ILE A 244 -13.25 4.83 20.57
C ILE A 244 -13.29 4.40 22.03
N ALA A 245 -12.95 3.14 22.33
CA ALA A 245 -12.88 2.66 23.71
C ALA A 245 -11.79 3.40 24.52
N ARG A 246 -10.61 3.64 23.92
CA ARG A 246 -9.50 4.36 24.56
C ARG A 246 -9.84 5.81 24.87
N GLU A 247 -10.56 6.49 23.99
CA GLU A 247 -10.99 7.89 24.20
C GLU A 247 -11.95 8.03 25.39
N LYS A 248 -12.68 6.97 25.74
CA LYS A 248 -13.59 6.97 26.89
C LYS A 248 -12.89 6.71 28.22
N ILE A 249 -11.61 6.29 28.22
CA ILE A 249 -10.86 6.04 29.45
C ILE A 249 -10.33 7.38 29.97
N PRO A 250 -10.62 7.77 31.23
CA PRO A 250 -10.03 8.96 31.81
C PRO A 250 -8.50 8.89 31.80
N HIS A 251 -7.83 9.97 31.40
CA HIS A 251 -6.36 10.01 31.24
C HIS A 251 -5.57 9.50 32.46
N HIS A 252 -6.07 9.73 33.68
CA HIS A 252 -5.42 9.29 34.92
C HIS A 252 -5.38 7.75 35.08
N MET A 253 -6.33 7.02 34.47
CA MET A 253 -6.37 5.54 34.53
C MET A 253 -5.53 4.87 33.43
N LEU A 254 -5.05 5.61 32.43
CA LEU A 254 -4.18 5.05 31.39
C LEU A 254 -2.79 4.68 31.92
N TYR A 255 -2.31 5.40 32.94
CA TYR A 255 -1.03 5.13 33.61
C TYR A 255 -1.03 3.79 34.36
N ASP A 256 -2.08 3.50 35.12
CA ASP A 256 -2.17 2.27 35.93
C ASP A 256 -2.27 1.01 35.05
N LEU A 257 -2.89 1.13 33.87
CA LEU A 257 -3.07 0.03 32.93
C LEU A 257 -1.85 -0.25 32.04
N HIS A 258 -0.74 0.49 32.19
CA HIS A 258 0.46 0.37 31.35
C HIS A 258 0.15 0.39 29.84
N LEU A 259 -0.89 1.14 29.45
CA LEU A 259 -1.37 1.20 28.07
C LEU A 259 -0.60 2.22 27.22
N GLU A 260 0.24 3.06 27.84
CA GLU A 260 1.25 3.81 27.11
C GLU A 260 2.23 2.83 26.48
N SER A 261 2.38 2.90 25.16
CA SER A 261 3.51 2.24 24.52
C SER A 261 4.78 2.87 25.11
N GLU A 262 5.53 2.12 25.92
CA GLU A 262 6.91 2.49 26.24
C GLU A 262 7.64 2.68 24.91
N ILE A 263 7.84 3.94 24.51
CA ILE A 263 8.78 4.25 23.45
C ILE A 263 10.15 4.03 24.10
N PRO A 264 10.93 3.02 23.70
CA PRO A 264 12.21 2.77 24.34
C PRO A 264 13.07 4.03 24.19
N LYS A 265 13.58 4.56 25.31
CA LYS A 265 14.47 5.74 25.36
C LYS A 265 15.88 5.45 24.80
N ASP A 266 16.05 4.39 24.01
CA ASP A 266 17.33 3.72 23.76
C ASP A 266 18.23 4.35 22.68
N HIS A 267 18.04 5.63 22.34
CA HIS A 267 18.92 6.32 21.39
C HIS A 267 19.53 7.63 21.90
N ALA A 268 19.43 7.95 23.20
CA ALA A 268 20.08 9.14 23.76
C ALA A 268 21.46 8.88 24.39
N HIS A 269 22.00 7.66 24.31
CA HIS A 269 23.36 7.35 24.78
C HIS A 269 24.21 6.71 23.69
N ARG A 270 24.79 7.56 22.83
CA ARG A 270 26.10 7.31 22.24
C ARG A 270 26.96 8.56 22.34
N SER A 271 27.89 8.50 23.28
CA SER A 271 29.12 9.28 23.30
C SER A 271 29.90 9.07 22.01
N ASN A 272 30.12 10.14 21.27
CA ASN A 272 31.39 10.50 20.64
C ASN A 272 31.27 11.96 20.23
N THR A 273 31.73 12.83 21.13
CA THR A 273 32.22 14.16 20.82
C THR A 273 33.33 14.06 19.77
N GLU A 274 33.33 14.99 18.82
CA GLU A 274 34.34 15.21 17.78
C GLU A 274 34.18 14.40 16.48
N GLU A 275 33.42 14.98 15.54
CA GLU A 275 33.72 15.12 14.09
C GLU A 275 32.42 15.35 13.30
N TYR A 276 31.89 16.57 13.37
CA TYR A 276 30.97 17.05 12.33
C TYR A 276 31.80 17.59 11.17
N HIS A 277 31.84 16.85 10.05
CA HIS A 277 32.35 17.40 8.80
C HIS A 277 31.42 18.52 8.32
N ASN A 278 31.87 19.77 8.45
CA ASN A 278 31.25 20.93 7.82
C ASN A 278 31.37 20.82 6.30
N ARG A 279 30.34 20.30 5.62
CA ARG A 279 30.17 20.57 4.20
C ARG A 279 29.59 21.98 4.03
N PRO A 280 30.17 22.85 3.19
CA PRO A 280 29.55 24.13 2.89
C PRO A 280 28.20 23.92 2.17
N MET A 281 27.27 24.81 2.48
CA MET A 281 25.90 24.82 2.00
C MET A 281 25.85 24.96 0.47
N THR A 282 25.14 24.07 -0.22
CA THR A 282 24.85 24.20 -1.65
C THR A 282 23.93 25.41 -1.89
N ASN A 283 24.26 26.22 -2.89
CA ASN A 283 23.68 27.55 -3.18
C ASN A 283 22.24 27.56 -3.73
N ALA A 284 21.39 26.60 -3.33
CA ALA A 284 19.97 26.59 -3.66
C ALA A 284 19.16 26.96 -2.41
N GLY A 285 18.63 28.18 -2.41
CA GLY A 285 17.89 28.78 -1.30
C GLY A 285 16.82 27.87 -0.71
N CYS A 286 17.00 27.53 0.56
CA CYS A 286 16.04 26.76 1.34
C CYS A 286 15.03 27.73 1.96
N ARG A 287 13.75 27.64 1.58
CA ARG A 287 12.66 28.14 2.42
C ARG A 287 12.32 27.05 3.43
N ASN A 288 12.45 27.38 4.71
CA ASN A 288 12.03 26.51 5.81
C ASN A 288 10.50 26.53 5.89
N LEU A 289 9.84 25.40 5.64
CA LEU A 289 8.37 25.28 5.62
C LEU A 289 7.73 25.32 7.02
N LEU A 290 8.53 25.49 8.07
CA LEU A 290 8.09 25.61 9.47
C LEU A 290 8.08 27.06 9.99
N ASP A 291 8.56 28.03 9.20
CA ASP A 291 8.51 29.44 9.59
C ASP A 291 7.13 30.02 9.26
N SER A 292 6.19 29.85 10.20
CA SER A 292 4.90 30.54 10.19
C SER A 292 5.07 31.98 10.67
N THR A 293 4.69 32.96 9.85
CA THR A 293 4.73 34.41 10.17
C THR A 293 3.54 34.89 11.01
N PHE A 294 3.13 34.11 12.01
CA PHE A 294 2.19 34.56 13.03
C PHE A 294 2.91 34.73 14.36
N LEU A 295 3.30 35.97 14.68
CA LEU A 295 3.74 36.39 16.00
C LEU A 295 2.69 37.36 16.58
N LEU A 296 2.15 37.02 17.76
CA LEU A 296 1.10 37.76 18.47
C LEU A 296 1.69 38.74 19.51
N SER A 297 2.92 39.19 19.30
CA SER A 297 3.61 40.14 20.19
C SER A 297 4.60 40.99 19.40
N GLY A 298 4.19 42.21 19.04
CA GLY A 298 5.01 43.25 18.41
C GLY A 298 4.19 44.53 18.23
N GLU A 299 4.79 45.68 18.54
CA GLU A 299 4.17 47.01 18.60
C GLU A 299 3.28 47.37 17.39
N GLN A 300 2.13 48.01 17.67
CA GLN A 300 1.28 48.65 16.66
C GLN A 300 2.02 49.85 16.06
N VAL A 301 2.69 49.62 14.92
CA VAL A 301 3.21 50.69 14.08
C VAL A 301 2.05 51.21 13.21
N GLY A 302 1.74 52.49 13.37
CA GLY A 302 0.57 53.17 12.80
C GLY A 302 0.41 53.05 11.29
N ASP A 303 -0.85 52.87 10.88
CA ASP A 303 -1.34 52.84 9.51
C ASP A 303 -1.31 54.23 8.86
N ASP A 304 -0.12 54.71 8.46
CA ASP A 304 0.00 55.98 7.74
C ASP A 304 0.99 55.95 6.57
N LYS A 305 1.05 54.80 5.86
CA LYS A 305 1.68 54.72 4.54
C LYS A 305 0.85 53.86 3.60
N ASP A 306 0.30 54.51 2.59
CA ASP A 306 -0.37 53.91 1.43
C ASP A 306 0.53 52.85 0.74
N ILE A 307 0.43 51.60 1.15
CA ILE A 307 0.95 50.46 0.40
C ILE A 307 -0.22 49.85 -0.36
N ARG A 308 -0.45 50.34 -1.58
CA ARG A 308 -1.36 49.72 -2.56
C ARG A 308 -0.94 48.25 -2.80
N ARG A 309 -1.60 47.30 -2.14
CA ARG A 309 -1.54 45.88 -2.52
C ARG A 309 -2.27 45.72 -3.85
N MET A 310 -1.52 45.48 -4.93
CA MET A 310 -2.09 45.03 -6.19
C MET A 310 -2.70 43.64 -6.02
N SER A 311 -4.01 43.55 -5.85
CA SER A 311 -4.74 42.29 -5.96
C SER A 311 -5.06 42.02 -7.43
N LYS A 312 -4.42 41.00 -8.02
CA LYS A 312 -4.90 40.42 -9.28
C LYS A 312 -5.98 39.41 -8.94
N ARG A 313 -7.25 39.81 -9.06
CA ARG A 313 -8.40 38.90 -9.02
C ARG A 313 -8.41 38.12 -10.34
N VAL A 314 -8.02 36.86 -10.30
CA VAL A 314 -8.16 35.97 -11.46
C VAL A 314 -9.63 35.58 -11.58
N VAL A 315 -10.32 36.18 -12.55
CA VAL A 315 -11.66 35.79 -12.97
C VAL A 315 -11.46 34.94 -14.24
N LYS A 316 -11.75 33.64 -14.13
CA LYS A 316 -11.67 32.55 -15.14
C LYS A 316 -10.29 31.87 -15.33
N PRO A 317 -10.09 30.63 -14.86
CA PRO A 317 -9.01 29.75 -15.32
C PRO A 317 -9.28 29.23 -16.75
N PRO A 318 -8.25 28.90 -17.54
CA PRO A 318 -8.41 28.48 -18.93
C PRO A 318 -8.91 27.03 -18.99
N GLY A 319 -10.18 26.84 -19.35
CA GLY A 319 -10.77 25.52 -19.57
C GLY A 319 -12.28 25.48 -19.27
N GLY A 320 -13.10 25.78 -20.29
CA GLY A 320 -14.48 25.30 -20.40
C GLY A 320 -15.57 26.17 -19.77
N GLU A 321 -16.25 26.97 -20.59
CA GLU A 321 -17.61 27.43 -20.30
C GLU A 321 -18.57 26.24 -20.42
N SER A 322 -19.26 25.89 -19.33
CA SER A 322 -20.37 24.94 -19.37
C SER A 322 -21.67 25.71 -19.55
N HIS A 323 -22.18 25.77 -20.77
CA HIS A 323 -23.56 26.18 -21.01
C HIS A 323 -24.48 25.05 -20.53
N ARG A 324 -25.07 25.22 -19.34
CA ARG A 324 -26.26 24.48 -18.93
C ARG A 324 -27.47 25.19 -19.53
N ILE A 325 -28.06 24.59 -20.55
CA ILE A 325 -29.47 24.81 -20.93
C ILE A 325 -30.14 23.46 -20.72
N TRP A 326 -30.98 23.38 -19.70
CA TRP A 326 -31.89 22.26 -19.46
C TRP A 326 -33.25 22.65 -20.01
N TRP A 327 -33.75 21.87 -20.96
CA TRP A 327 -35.17 21.60 -21.17
C TRP A 327 -35.41 20.13 -20.85
#